data_AF-A0A8T5FIX3-F1
#
_entry.id   AF-A0A8T5FIX3-F1
#
_cell.length_a   1.000
_cell.length_b   1.000
_cell.length_c   1.000
_cell.angle_alpha   90.00
_cell.angle_beta   90.00
_cell.angle_gamma   90.00
#
_symmetry.space_group_name_H-M   'P 1'
#
loop_
_entity.id
_entity.type
_entity.pdbx_description
1 polymer ?
#
loop_
_entity_poly.entity_id
_entity_poly.type
_entity_poly.pdbx_seq_one_letter_code
_entity_poly.pdbx_strand_id
1 'polypeptide(L)'
;MNYAFQTKHQENIAKAYGSALSISTKKSIEICNSIRGKPVQKAKNFLEAVIKKEKAVPIKRFGRDTAHKKEIGAGKFPIVAADQILKLIQSAESNAQNKGLDVKKLVIEHINANKASQPWHYGRKRRSRMKRTHIQIVLKEDKK
;
A
#
# COMPACT_ATOMS: atom_id res chain seq x y z
N MET A 1 -18.42 -2.21 5.21
CA MET A 1 -17.22 -1.60 4.61
C MET A 1 -17.01 -2.26 3.25
N ASN A 2 -17.11 -1.52 2.15
CA ASN A 2 -17.16 -2.13 0.82
C ASN A 2 -15.79 -2.06 0.15
N TYR A 3 -15.32 -3.20 -0.35
CA TYR A 3 -14.13 -3.28 -1.20
C TYR A 3 -14.52 -2.87 -2.62
N ALA A 4 -13.64 -2.14 -3.30
CA ALA A 4 -13.82 -1.90 -4.73
C ALA A 4 -13.68 -3.20 -5.55
N PHE A 5 -12.89 -4.14 -5.05
CA PHE A 5 -12.69 -5.45 -5.65
C PHE A 5 -13.89 -6.37 -5.36
N GLN A 6 -14.59 -6.78 -6.42
CA GLN A 6 -15.68 -7.74 -6.38
C GLN A 6 -15.22 -9.07 -6.99
N THR A 7 -15.44 -10.17 -6.29
CA THR A 7 -15.11 -11.52 -6.77
C THR A 7 -16.17 -12.51 -6.31
N LYS A 8 -16.46 -13.49 -7.16
CA LYS A 8 -17.39 -14.58 -6.87
C LYS A 8 -16.75 -15.65 -5.99
N HIS A 9 -15.44 -15.90 -6.14
CA HIS A 9 -14.71 -16.93 -5.38
C HIS A 9 -13.92 -16.30 -4.23
N GLN A 10 -14.44 -16.42 -3.01
CA GLN A 10 -13.84 -15.81 -1.80
C GLN A 10 -12.92 -16.75 -1.02
N GLU A 11 -12.93 -18.04 -1.34
CA GLU A 11 -12.21 -19.09 -0.60
C GLU A 11 -10.69 -18.88 -0.67
N ASN A 12 -10.16 -18.62 -1.86
CA ASN A 12 -8.72 -18.52 -2.10
C ASN A 12 -8.15 -17.11 -1.87
N ILE A 13 -8.84 -16.29 -1.07
CA ILE A 13 -8.57 -14.86 -0.94
C ILE A 13 -8.50 -14.44 0.52
N ALA A 14 -7.47 -13.67 0.86
CA ALA A 14 -7.36 -12.97 2.14
C ALA A 14 -7.49 -11.46 1.93
N LYS A 15 -8.18 -10.78 2.84
CA LYS A 15 -8.42 -9.34 2.76
C LYS A 15 -7.88 -8.65 4.01
N ALA A 16 -7.38 -7.43 3.83
CA ALA A 16 -7.09 -6.52 4.93
C ALA A 16 -7.51 -5.09 4.56
N TYR A 17 -7.83 -4.29 5.59
CA TYR A 17 -8.28 -2.92 5.43
C TYR A 17 -7.60 -2.01 6.44
N GLY A 18 -6.91 -0.98 5.95
CA GLY A 18 -6.40 0.10 6.78
C GLY A 18 -7.35 1.27 6.76
N SER A 19 -7.98 1.61 7.88
CA SER A 19 -8.93 2.74 7.96
C SER A 19 -8.26 4.01 8.46
N ALA A 20 -8.49 5.13 7.74
CA ALA A 20 -8.10 6.47 8.15
C ALA A 20 -6.63 6.62 8.60
N LEU A 21 -5.73 5.85 7.98
CA LEU A 21 -4.29 5.84 8.28
C LEU A 21 -3.69 7.23 8.07
N SER A 22 -2.82 7.68 8.98
CA SER A 22 -2.18 9.01 8.99
C SER A 22 -1.05 9.14 7.96
N ILE A 23 -1.33 8.83 6.70
CA ILE A 23 -0.37 8.85 5.59
C ILE A 23 -0.92 9.63 4.39
N SER A 24 -0.04 9.94 3.45
CA SER A 24 -0.38 10.77 2.29
C SER A 24 -0.95 9.93 1.15
N THR A 25 -2.18 10.20 0.71
CA THR A 25 -2.85 9.50 -0.40
C THR A 25 -2.00 9.42 -1.66
N LYS A 26 -1.40 10.54 -2.06
CA LYS A 26 -0.54 10.60 -3.26
C LYS A 26 0.63 9.63 -3.20
N LYS A 27 1.31 9.55 -2.05
CA LYS A 27 2.46 8.66 -1.84
C LYS A 27 2.00 7.21 -1.79
N SER A 28 0.90 6.94 -1.07
CA SER A 28 0.33 5.60 -0.98
C SER A 28 -0.10 5.06 -2.35
N ILE A 29 -0.67 5.89 -3.24
CA ILE A 29 -1.04 5.48 -4.61
C ILE A 29 0.19 5.00 -5.40
N GLU A 30 1.30 5.75 -5.36
CA GLU A 30 2.53 5.37 -6.08
C GLU A 30 3.14 4.07 -5.53
N ILE A 31 3.11 3.89 -4.20
CA ILE A 31 3.53 2.62 -3.57
C ILE A 31 2.62 1.47 -4.02
N CYS A 32 1.29 1.64 -3.92
CA CYS A 32 0.32 0.62 -4.32
C CYS A 32 0.51 0.20 -5.77
N ASN A 33 0.72 1.16 -6.69
CA ASN A 33 1.01 0.88 -8.09
C ASN A 33 2.31 0.08 -8.29
N SER A 34 3.31 0.29 -7.42
CA SER A 34 4.60 -0.39 -7.50
C SER A 34 4.56 -1.84 -7.01
N ILE A 35 3.61 -2.20 -6.15
CA ILE A 35 3.51 -3.53 -5.52
C ILE A 35 2.34 -4.38 -6.03
N ARG A 36 1.38 -3.78 -6.73
CA ARG A 36 0.26 -4.50 -7.35
C ARG A 36 0.76 -5.61 -8.29
N GLY A 37 0.16 -6.80 -8.18
CA GLY A 37 0.50 -7.97 -9.00
C GLY A 37 1.81 -8.67 -8.63
N LYS A 38 2.48 -8.27 -7.55
CA LYS A 38 3.73 -8.93 -7.10
C LYS A 38 3.45 -10.01 -6.06
N PRO A 39 4.31 -11.03 -5.97
CA PRO A 39 4.32 -11.95 -4.82
C PRO A 39 4.50 -11.17 -3.52
N VAL A 40 3.83 -11.61 -2.45
CA VAL A 40 3.85 -10.93 -1.15
C VAL A 40 5.27 -10.75 -0.62
N GLN A 41 6.12 -11.78 -0.72
CA GLN A 41 7.50 -11.71 -0.27
C GLN A 41 8.31 -10.63 -1.02
N LYS A 42 8.15 -10.53 -2.35
CA LYS A 42 8.83 -9.52 -3.16
C LYS A 42 8.34 -8.11 -2.81
N ALA A 43 7.06 -7.96 -2.49
CA ALA A 43 6.49 -6.69 -2.04
C ALA A 43 7.04 -6.26 -0.67
N LYS A 44 7.14 -7.17 0.30
CA LYS A 44 7.75 -6.90 1.62
C LYS A 44 9.19 -6.44 1.49
N ASN A 45 10.03 -7.21 0.78
CA ASN A 45 11.44 -6.87 0.57
C ASN A 45 11.59 -5.49 -0.11
N PHE A 46 10.71 -5.17 -1.07
CA PHE A 46 10.71 -3.85 -1.71
C PHE A 46 10.37 -2.73 -0.71
N LEU A 47 9.35 -2.91 0.14
CA LEU A 47 8.97 -1.90 1.13
C LEU A 47 10.05 -1.70 2.20
N GLU A 48 10.70 -2.77 2.65
CA GLU A 48 11.84 -2.69 3.57
C GLU A 48 13.01 -1.92 2.96
N ALA A 49 13.36 -2.19 1.69
CA ALA A 49 14.38 -1.43 0.98
C ALA A 49 14.01 0.06 0.81
N VAL A 50 12.72 0.39 0.66
CA VAL A 50 12.24 1.78 0.63
C VAL A 50 12.38 2.45 2.00
N ILE A 51 12.10 1.73 3.09
CA ILE A 51 12.27 2.22 4.47
C ILE A 51 13.74 2.52 4.75
N LYS A 52 14.65 1.63 4.32
CA LYS A 52 16.11 1.80 4.39
C LYS A 52 16.67 2.83 3.42
N LYS A 53 15.84 3.40 2.53
CA LYS A 53 16.22 4.33 1.45
C LYS A 53 17.18 3.75 0.40
N GLU A 54 17.26 2.43 0.31
CA GLU A 54 18.06 1.73 -0.70
C GLU A 54 17.38 1.74 -2.07
N LYS A 55 16.04 1.60 -2.08
CA LYS A 55 15.25 1.54 -3.30
C LYS A 55 14.21 2.65 -3.35
N ALA A 56 14.22 3.44 -4.43
CA ALA A 56 13.26 4.52 -4.61
C ALA A 56 11.92 3.99 -5.15
N VAL A 57 10.82 4.64 -4.75
CA VAL A 57 9.50 4.40 -5.34
C VAL A 57 9.37 5.29 -6.59
N PRO A 58 9.09 4.71 -7.77
CA PRO A 58 8.81 5.48 -8.98
C PRO A 58 7.58 6.35 -8.77
N ILE A 59 7.67 7.62 -9.15
CA ILE A 59 6.52 8.54 -9.12
C ILE A 59 6.07 8.79 -10.54
N LYS A 60 4.88 8.26 -10.88
CA LYS A 60 4.33 8.37 -12.23
C LYS A 60 3.31 9.50 -12.35
N ARG A 61 2.42 9.66 -11.36
CA ARG A 61 1.29 10.60 -11.45
C ARG A 61 1.58 11.93 -10.76
N PHE A 62 2.18 11.89 -9.56
CA PHE A 62 2.35 13.07 -8.72
C PHE A 62 3.78 13.64 -8.75
N GLY A 63 4.41 13.60 -9.94
CA GLY A 63 5.86 13.78 -10.14
C GLY A 63 6.35 15.19 -10.40
N ARG A 64 5.49 16.22 -10.39
CA ARG A 64 5.92 17.62 -10.61
C ARG A 64 7.06 17.99 -9.64
N ASP A 65 8.11 18.60 -10.19
CA ASP A 65 9.32 19.06 -9.47
C ASP A 65 9.98 17.95 -8.61
N THR A 66 9.97 16.71 -9.13
CA THR A 66 10.59 15.57 -8.43
C THR A 66 11.95 15.24 -9.04
N ALA A 67 12.98 15.25 -8.18
CA ALA A 67 14.33 14.87 -8.56
C ALA A 67 14.40 13.44 -9.11
N HIS A 68 15.25 13.26 -10.12
CA HIS A 68 15.51 11.95 -10.70
C HIS A 68 16.38 11.10 -9.76
N LYS A 69 16.19 9.79 -9.84
CA LYS A 69 16.94 8.74 -9.14
C LYS A 69 17.48 7.77 -10.19
N LYS A 70 18.62 7.15 -9.85
CA LYS A 70 19.28 6.16 -10.70
C LYS A 70 18.28 5.07 -11.11
N GLU A 71 18.32 4.67 -12.38
CA GLU A 71 17.48 3.63 -13.03
C GLU A 71 15.98 3.93 -13.18
N ILE A 72 15.39 4.79 -12.36
CA ILE A 72 13.93 4.93 -12.24
C ILE A 72 13.41 6.27 -12.80
N GLY A 73 14.29 7.29 -12.91
CA GLY A 73 13.86 8.66 -13.19
C GLY A 73 13.23 9.28 -11.95
N ALA A 74 12.09 9.96 -12.07
CA ALA A 74 11.44 10.61 -10.92
C ALA A 74 11.09 9.63 -9.79
N GLY A 75 11.68 9.82 -8.60
CA GLY A 75 11.48 8.88 -7.48
C GLY A 75 11.65 9.52 -6.10
N LYS A 76 10.94 8.98 -5.10
CA LYS A 76 11.04 9.38 -3.68
C LYS A 76 11.09 8.16 -2.75
N PHE A 77 11.43 8.41 -1.49
CA PHE A 77 11.44 7.42 -0.41
C PHE A 77 10.33 7.72 0.61
N PRO A 78 9.09 7.25 0.38
CA PRO A 78 7.96 7.51 1.27
C PRO A 78 7.95 6.57 2.51
N ILE A 79 8.90 6.77 3.44
CA ILE A 79 9.17 5.89 4.59
C ILE A 79 7.92 5.58 5.42
N VAL A 80 7.22 6.61 5.92
CA VAL A 80 6.05 6.44 6.80
C VAL A 80 4.90 5.69 6.11
N ALA A 81 4.71 5.92 4.81
CA ALA A 81 3.67 5.22 4.06
C ALA A 81 4.07 3.77 3.77
N ALA A 82 5.36 3.51 3.50
CA ALA A 82 5.87 2.16 3.29
C ALA A 82 5.74 1.31 4.56
N ASP A 83 6.09 1.85 5.74
CA ASP A 83 5.94 1.17 7.03
C ASP A 83 4.48 0.77 7.32
N GLN A 84 3.54 1.70 7.13
CA GLN A 84 2.11 1.43 7.34
C GLN A 84 1.55 0.40 6.36
N ILE A 85 1.99 0.43 5.09
CA ILE A 85 1.58 -0.56 4.08
C ILE A 85 2.18 -1.93 4.41
N LEU A 86 3.44 -1.99 4.87
CA LEU A 86 4.10 -3.23 5.26
C LEU A 86 3.34 -3.94 6.39
N LYS A 87 2.96 -3.20 7.44
CA LYS A 87 2.13 -3.69 8.55
C LYS A 87 0.79 -4.23 8.05
N LEU A 88 0.17 -3.55 7.08
CA LEU A 88 -1.11 -4.01 6.52
C LEU A 88 -0.97 -5.29 5.69
N ILE A 89 0.15 -5.46 4.97
CA ILE A 89 0.45 -6.71 4.24
C ILE A 89 0.68 -7.87 5.22
N GLN A 90 1.41 -7.64 6.32
CA GLN A 90 1.62 -8.65 7.37
C GLN A 90 0.28 -9.07 8.01
N SER A 91 -0.62 -8.11 8.24
CA SER A 91 -1.98 -8.42 8.70
C SER A 91 -2.78 -9.24 7.67
N ALA A 92 -2.69 -8.90 6.38
CA ALA A 92 -3.35 -9.66 5.31
C ALA A 92 -2.82 -11.10 5.19
N GLU A 93 -1.52 -11.29 5.40
CA GLU A 93 -0.87 -12.59 5.39
C GLU A 93 -1.28 -13.44 6.60
N SER A 94 -1.34 -12.86 7.81
CA SER A 94 -1.88 -13.53 8.98
C SER A 94 -3.33 -13.99 8.74
N ASN A 95 -4.15 -13.15 8.09
CA ASN A 95 -5.49 -13.54 7.68
C ASN A 95 -5.50 -14.68 6.65
N ALA A 96 -4.52 -14.75 5.75
CA ALA A 96 -4.38 -15.83 4.79
C ALA A 96 -3.99 -17.15 5.45
N GLN A 97 -3.05 -17.09 6.40
CA GLN A 97 -2.61 -18.23 7.20
C GLN A 97 -3.76 -18.79 8.04
N ASN A 98 -4.56 -17.93 8.66
CA ASN A 98 -5.75 -18.34 9.42
C ASN A 98 -6.83 -19.01 8.54
N LYS A 99 -6.83 -18.70 7.24
CA LYS A 99 -7.70 -19.36 6.25
C LYS A 99 -7.12 -20.66 5.68
N GLY A 100 -5.88 -21.02 6.04
CA GLY A 100 -5.19 -22.21 5.53
C GLY A 100 -4.62 -22.05 4.11
N LEU A 101 -4.45 -20.82 3.62
CA LEU A 101 -3.83 -20.57 2.31
C LEU A 101 -2.29 -20.71 2.39
N ASP A 102 -1.64 -21.16 1.32
CA ASP A 102 -0.17 -21.23 1.27
C ASP A 102 0.44 -19.83 1.17
N VAL A 103 1.06 -19.40 2.27
CA VAL A 103 1.75 -18.10 2.40
C VAL A 103 2.80 -17.87 1.31
N LYS A 104 3.47 -18.94 0.84
CA LYS A 104 4.53 -18.83 -0.17
C LYS A 104 3.98 -18.50 -1.57
N LYS A 105 2.73 -18.88 -1.85
CA LYS A 105 2.06 -18.71 -3.14
C LYS A 105 1.13 -17.49 -3.18
N LEU A 106 1.18 -16.62 -2.16
CA LEU A 106 0.35 -15.41 -2.13
C LEU A 106 0.85 -14.33 -3.07
N VAL A 107 -0.09 -13.78 -3.86
CA VAL A 107 0.11 -12.65 -4.76
C VAL A 107 -0.83 -11.51 -4.37
N ILE A 108 -0.36 -10.27 -4.49
CA ILE A 108 -1.18 -9.07 -4.28
C ILE A 108 -2.04 -8.84 -5.52
N GLU A 109 -3.24 -9.41 -5.52
CA GLU A 109 -4.21 -9.27 -6.61
C GLU A 109 -4.74 -7.82 -6.70
N HIS A 110 -5.21 -7.29 -5.57
CA HIS A 110 -5.76 -5.95 -5.51
C HIS A 110 -5.16 -5.14 -4.38
N ILE A 111 -4.72 -3.94 -4.72
CA ILE A 111 -4.31 -2.94 -3.74
C ILE A 111 -4.65 -1.53 -4.22
N ASN A 112 -5.29 -0.78 -3.32
CA ASN A 112 -5.74 0.59 -3.60
C ASN A 112 -5.61 1.48 -2.35
N ALA A 113 -5.31 2.75 -2.57
CA ALA A 113 -5.28 3.80 -1.57
C ALA A 113 -6.32 4.89 -1.92
N ASN A 114 -7.33 5.03 -1.08
CA ASN A 114 -8.40 6.03 -1.20
C ASN A 114 -8.21 7.16 -0.18
N LYS A 115 -8.69 8.36 -0.53
CA LYS A 115 -8.69 9.50 0.38
C LYS A 115 -9.69 9.25 1.52
N ALA A 116 -9.25 9.41 2.76
CA ALA A 116 -10.12 9.31 3.93
C ALA A 116 -10.68 10.69 4.32
N SER A 117 -11.57 10.72 5.32
CA SER A 117 -11.95 11.97 5.97
C SER A 117 -10.72 12.67 6.54
N GLN A 118 -10.56 13.95 6.21
CA GLN A 118 -9.38 14.75 6.55
C GLN A 118 -9.79 15.89 7.49
N PRO A 119 -9.64 15.71 8.82
CA PRO A 119 -9.96 16.78 9.76
C PRO A 119 -9.00 17.96 9.58
N TRP A 120 -9.50 19.15 9.90
CA TRP A 120 -8.67 20.35 9.95
C TRP A 120 -7.70 20.27 11.13
N HIS A 121 -6.51 20.87 10.98
CA HIS A 121 -5.61 21.03 12.11
C HIS A 121 -6.21 22.02 13.13
N TYR A 122 -6.11 21.67 14.42
CA TYR A 122 -6.54 22.53 15.51
C TYR A 122 -5.58 23.71 15.74
N GLY A 123 -6.05 24.77 16.41
CA GLY A 123 -5.24 25.93 16.80
C GLY A 123 -4.94 26.91 15.65
N ARG A 124 -3.75 27.50 15.64
CA ARG A 124 -3.37 28.53 14.63
C ARG A 124 -3.23 27.99 13.20
N LYS A 125 -3.17 26.67 13.00
CA LYS A 125 -2.99 26.01 11.69
C LYS A 125 -4.29 25.65 10.96
N ARG A 126 -5.42 26.32 11.27
CA ARG A 126 -6.78 26.05 10.74
C ARG A 126 -6.92 26.00 9.21
N ARG A 127 -5.98 26.56 8.43
CA ARG A 127 -6.02 26.53 6.95
C ARG A 127 -5.48 25.24 6.33
N SER A 128 -5.00 24.28 7.12
CA SER A 128 -4.45 23.02 6.62
C SER A 128 -5.26 21.81 7.09
N ARG A 129 -5.41 20.83 6.21
CA ARG A 129 -6.08 19.55 6.50
C ARG A 129 -5.07 18.45 6.78
N MET A 130 -5.36 17.61 7.76
CA MET A 130 -4.58 16.41 8.04
C MET A 130 -4.66 15.43 6.86
N LYS A 131 -3.58 14.69 6.64
CA LYS A 131 -3.55 13.64 5.60
C LYS A 131 -3.99 12.32 6.22
N ARG A 132 -5.09 11.79 5.71
CA ARG A 132 -5.56 10.44 6.05
C ARG A 132 -5.95 9.66 4.79
N THR A 133 -5.75 8.35 4.84
CA THR A 133 -6.05 7.43 3.72
C THR A 133 -6.66 6.13 4.20
N HIS A 134 -7.57 5.61 3.40
CA HIS A 134 -7.99 4.21 3.47
C HIS A 134 -7.11 3.38 2.54
N ILE A 135 -6.65 2.20 2.96
CA ILE A 135 -5.97 1.25 2.09
C ILE A 135 -6.75 -0.06 2.11
N GLN A 136 -6.96 -0.62 0.92
CA GLN A 136 -7.57 -1.92 0.72
C GLN A 136 -6.52 -2.86 0.14
N ILE A 137 -6.36 -4.05 0.73
CA ILE A 137 -5.48 -5.10 0.21
C ILE A 137 -6.28 -6.39 0.08
N VAL A 138 -6.08 -7.07 -1.04
CA VAL A 138 -6.59 -8.40 -1.33
C VAL A 138 -5.42 -9.26 -1.81
N LEU A 139 -5.15 -10.33 -1.08
CA LEU A 139 -4.20 -11.37 -1.45
C LEU A 139 -4.96 -12.53 -2.05
N LYS A 140 -4.38 -13.15 -3.07
CA LYS A 140 -4.91 -14.35 -3.71
C LYS A 140 -3.82 -15.41 -3.72
N GLU A 141 -4.19 -16.64 -3.46
CA GLU A 141 -3.32 -17.79 -3.66
C GLU A 141 -3.22 -18.10 -5.16
N ASP A 142 -2.01 -18.14 -5.69
CA ASP A 142 -1.78 -18.53 -7.08
C ASP A 142 -1.87 -20.06 -7.19
N LYS A 143 -2.71 -20.55 -8.12
CA LYS A 143 -2.97 -22.00 -8.32
C LYS A 143 -1.99 -22.67 -9.27
N LYS A 144 -0.95 -21.96 -9.70
CA LYS A 144 0.10 -22.51 -10.55
C LYS A 144 0.98 -23.52 -9.82
#